data_AF-A0A1W9NVZ1-F1
#
_entry.id   AF-A0A1W9NVZ1-F1
#
_cell.length_a   1.000
_cell.length_b   1.000
_cell.length_c   1.000
_cell.angle_alpha   90.00
_cell.angle_beta   90.00
_cell.angle_gamma   90.00
#
_symmetry.space_group_name_H-M   'P 1'
#
loop_
_entity.id
_entity.type
_entity.pdbx_description
1 polymer ?
#
loop_
_entity_poly.entity_id
_entity_poly.type
_entity_poly.pdbx_seq_one_letter_code
_entity_poly.pdbx_strand_id
1 'polypeptide(L)'
;MIRVQEFVGSAKDVDLALKNVKSLLDDGKVQEARALMLPLVSEIDITVVSLPLVSYPDALKLAAKYIHDNKPDKAKEVLYIALSTFTEVTQVVPIPLLESTDLIAAASRVAKKDKERAIKYLDGASDALDVAEKLGYVSKSETTYKVLHEEIKKVQKEIRGKNEAEKLFDELKAKLKEFKEKMFSEKK
;
A
#
# COMPACT_ATOMS: atom_id res chain seq x y z
N MET A 1 6.69 13.62 -3.53
CA MET A 1 7.76 12.85 -2.87
C MET A 1 7.39 11.37 -2.92
N ILE A 2 8.36 10.48 -3.10
CA ILE A 2 8.12 9.03 -3.01
C ILE A 2 8.97 8.50 -1.86
N ARG A 3 8.34 7.78 -0.92
CA ARG A 3 9.02 7.07 0.16
C ARG A 3 8.68 5.60 0.05
N VAL A 4 9.68 4.74 0.20
CA VAL A 4 9.53 3.29 0.17
C VAL A 4 10.00 2.75 1.51
N GLN A 5 9.17 1.96 2.16
CA GLN A 5 9.55 1.23 3.35
C GLN A 5 9.03 -0.20 3.23
N GLU A 6 9.91 -1.17 3.40
CA GLU A 6 9.61 -2.57 3.21
C GLU A 6 9.82 -3.31 4.53
N PHE A 7 8.83 -4.11 4.93
CA PHE A 7 8.98 -5.05 6.01
C PHE A 7 9.66 -6.32 5.48
N VAL A 8 10.88 -6.59 5.93
CA VAL A 8 11.62 -7.80 5.54
C VAL A 8 11.25 -8.94 6.50
N GLY A 9 10.28 -9.78 6.09
CA GLY A 9 9.85 -10.93 6.87
C GLY A 9 8.57 -11.57 6.33
N SER A 10 8.17 -12.68 6.95
CA SER A 10 6.94 -13.42 6.61
C SER A 10 5.74 -12.96 7.45
N ALA A 11 4.55 -13.47 7.11
CA ALA A 11 3.35 -13.22 7.91
C ALA A 11 3.49 -13.71 9.37
N LYS A 12 4.32 -14.74 9.61
CA LYS A 12 4.61 -15.24 10.96
C LYS A 12 5.44 -14.25 11.78
N ASP A 13 6.36 -13.55 11.13
CA ASP A 13 7.21 -12.56 11.79
C ASP A 13 6.38 -11.34 12.20
N VAL A 14 5.46 -10.90 11.34
CA VAL A 14 4.48 -9.86 11.69
C VAL A 14 3.62 -10.30 12.86
N ASP A 15 3.10 -11.54 12.85
CA ASP A 15 2.26 -12.07 13.93
C ASP A 15 3.00 -12.11 15.28
N LEU A 16 4.26 -12.52 15.27
CA LEU A 16 5.11 -12.57 16.45
C LEU A 16 5.37 -11.16 16.99
N ALA A 17 5.70 -10.20 16.12
CA ALA A 17 5.89 -8.81 16.51
C ALA A 17 4.61 -8.23 17.12
N LEU A 18 3.45 -8.45 16.51
CA LEU A 18 2.16 -7.99 17.03
C LEU A 18 1.80 -8.60 18.38
N LYS A 19 2.12 -9.88 18.63
CA LYS A 19 1.95 -10.51 19.95
C LYS A 19 2.82 -9.85 21.01
N ASN A 20 4.08 -9.58 20.68
CA ASN A 20 5.00 -8.89 21.59
C ASN A 20 4.55 -7.45 21.87
N VAL A 21 4.10 -6.72 20.85
CA VAL A 21 3.51 -5.38 21.01
C VAL A 21 2.34 -5.43 21.99
N LYS A 22 1.41 -6.38 21.81
CA LYS A 22 0.26 -6.54 22.72
C LYS A 22 0.69 -6.79 24.17
N SER A 23 1.61 -7.73 24.39
CA SER A 23 2.15 -8.00 25.73
C SER A 23 2.77 -6.76 26.37
N LEU A 24 3.55 -5.98 25.61
CA LEU A 24 4.18 -4.75 26.11
C LEU A 24 3.13 -3.69 26.45
N LEU A 25 2.07 -3.58 25.67
CA LEU A 25 0.96 -2.66 25.95
C LEU A 25 0.17 -3.09 27.19
N ASP A 26 -0.09 -4.39 27.35
CA ASP A 26 -0.75 -4.96 28.53
C ASP A 26 0.06 -4.68 29.81
N ASP A 27 1.40 -4.69 29.71
CA ASP A 27 2.33 -4.33 30.78
C ASP A 27 2.51 -2.81 30.99
N GLY A 28 1.83 -1.97 30.19
CA GLY A 28 1.97 -0.50 30.25
C GLY A 28 3.27 0.06 29.67
N LYS A 29 4.08 -0.76 29.00
CA LYS A 29 5.39 -0.39 28.41
C LYS A 29 5.24 0.25 27.03
N VAL A 30 4.56 1.40 27.00
CA VAL A 30 4.17 2.08 25.74
C VAL A 30 5.37 2.42 24.85
N GLN A 31 6.51 2.82 25.42
CA GLN A 31 7.67 3.22 24.62
C GLN A 31 8.35 2.04 23.93
N GLU A 32 8.43 0.88 24.61
CA GLU A 32 8.95 -0.36 24.03
C GLU A 32 8.01 -0.89 22.93
N ALA A 33 6.70 -0.87 23.18
CA ALA A 33 5.69 -1.25 22.18
C ALA A 33 5.77 -0.37 20.94
N ARG A 34 5.90 0.96 21.10
CA ARG A 34 6.05 1.90 19.98
C ARG A 34 7.29 1.59 19.15
N ALA A 35 8.43 1.33 19.78
CA ALA A 35 9.67 1.00 19.08
C ALA A 35 9.52 -0.26 18.22
N LEU A 36 8.75 -1.25 18.68
CA LEU A 36 8.48 -2.49 17.96
C LEU A 36 7.43 -2.32 16.84
N MET A 37 6.49 -1.39 16.97
CA MET A 37 5.49 -1.08 15.95
C MET A 37 6.04 -0.27 14.78
N LEU A 38 6.98 0.64 15.01
CA LEU A 38 7.55 1.51 13.97
C LEU A 38 8.04 0.78 12.70
N PRO A 39 8.72 -0.39 12.78
CA PRO A 39 9.13 -1.11 11.59
C PRO A 39 8.03 -1.98 10.95
N LEU A 40 6.84 -2.10 11.55
CA LEU A 40 5.73 -2.91 11.02
C LEU A 40 4.98 -2.15 9.92
N VAL A 41 5.65 -1.94 8.79
CA VAL A 41 5.14 -1.19 7.65
C VAL A 41 5.79 -1.72 6.37
N SER A 42 4.98 -1.91 5.32
CA SER A 42 5.45 -2.40 4.03
C SER A 42 4.66 -1.74 2.90
N GLU A 43 5.07 -0.53 2.53
CA GLU A 43 4.34 0.34 1.62
C GLU A 43 5.24 1.33 0.85
N ILE A 44 4.66 1.85 -0.23
CA ILE A 44 5.17 2.98 -0.98
C ILE A 44 4.21 4.15 -0.74
N ASP A 45 4.73 5.24 -0.20
CA ASP A 45 4.00 6.50 -0.06
C ASP A 45 4.29 7.39 -1.25
N ILE A 46 3.23 7.81 -1.94
CA ILE A 46 3.28 8.77 -3.03
C ILE A 46 2.60 10.05 -2.58
N THR A 47 3.41 11.04 -2.24
CA THR A 47 2.94 12.34 -1.78
C THR A 47 2.91 13.33 -2.94
N VAL A 48 1.72 13.86 -3.24
CA VAL A 48 1.49 14.91 -4.23
C VAL A 48 1.13 16.20 -3.51
N VAL A 49 1.90 17.26 -3.77
CA VAL A 49 1.59 18.61 -3.28
C VAL A 49 0.92 19.38 -4.42
N SER A 50 -0.32 19.78 -4.23
CA SER A 50 -1.12 20.46 -5.25
C SER A 50 -1.05 21.97 -5.09
N LEU A 51 -0.67 22.63 -6.18
CA LEU A 51 -0.60 24.09 -6.27
C LEU A 51 -1.94 24.64 -6.77
N PRO A 52 -2.62 25.55 -6.03
CA PRO A 52 -3.85 26.17 -6.52
C PRO A 52 -3.55 27.18 -7.63
N LEU A 53 -3.74 26.76 -8.88
CA LEU A 53 -3.34 27.52 -10.07
C LEU A 53 -4.06 28.84 -10.27
N VAL A 54 -5.24 29.03 -9.65
CA VAL A 54 -6.02 30.27 -9.77
C VAL A 54 -5.54 31.32 -8.77
N SER A 55 -5.49 30.98 -7.48
CA SER A 55 -5.16 31.94 -6.42
C SER A 55 -3.65 32.18 -6.27
N TYR A 56 -2.81 31.20 -6.60
CA TYR A 56 -1.37 31.32 -6.41
C TYR A 56 -0.72 32.43 -7.25
N PRO A 57 -1.01 32.56 -8.56
CA PRO A 57 -0.47 33.67 -9.36
C PRO A 57 -0.86 35.06 -8.83
N ASP A 58 -2.08 35.21 -8.31
CA ASP A 58 -2.55 36.49 -7.76
C ASP A 58 -1.85 36.82 -6.44
N ALA A 59 -1.60 35.81 -5.59
CA ALA A 59 -0.79 35.99 -4.40
C ALA A 59 0.66 36.41 -4.74
N LEU A 60 1.26 35.83 -5.79
CA LEU A 60 2.59 36.22 -6.25
C LEU A 60 2.63 37.68 -6.74
N LYS A 61 1.63 38.10 -7.53
CA LYS A 61 1.52 39.50 -8.00
C LYS A 61 1.37 40.47 -6.83
N LEU A 62 0.53 40.13 -5.85
CA LEU A 62 0.31 40.95 -4.67
C LEU A 62 1.59 41.05 -3.81
N ALA A 63 2.31 39.94 -3.63
CA ALA A 63 3.59 39.95 -2.94
C ALA A 63 4.63 40.82 -3.67
N ALA A 64 4.73 40.72 -5.00
CA ALA A 64 5.62 41.56 -5.81
C ALA A 64 5.28 43.06 -5.68
N LYS A 65 3.99 43.40 -5.65
CA LYS A 65 3.53 44.78 -5.37
C LYS A 65 4.00 45.26 -4.00
N TYR A 66 3.87 44.44 -2.95
CA TYR A 66 4.35 44.80 -1.62
C TYR A 66 5.86 45.00 -1.55
N ILE A 67 6.64 44.23 -2.31
CA ILE A 67 8.08 44.45 -2.42
C ILE A 67 8.38 45.81 -3.09
N HIS A 68 7.69 46.14 -4.19
CA HIS A 68 7.85 47.44 -4.85
C HIS A 68 7.49 48.62 -3.93
N ASP A 69 6.46 48.44 -3.10
CA ASP A 69 6.02 49.43 -2.09
C ASP A 69 6.93 49.48 -0.84
N ASN A 70 8.08 48.80 -0.83
CA ASN A 70 9.00 48.69 0.31
C ASN A 70 8.34 48.12 1.58
N LYS A 71 7.41 47.17 1.42
CA LYS A 71 6.65 46.47 2.49
C LYS A 71 6.97 44.97 2.52
N PRO A 72 8.20 44.56 2.84
CA PRO A 72 8.62 43.15 2.77
C PRO A 72 7.85 42.23 3.74
N ASP A 73 7.43 42.73 4.90
CA ASP A 73 6.70 41.92 5.87
C ASP A 73 5.32 41.51 5.34
N LYS A 74 4.62 42.43 4.65
CA LYS A 74 3.35 42.11 3.98
C LYS A 74 3.52 41.13 2.83
N ALA A 75 4.63 41.23 2.08
CA ALA A 75 4.93 40.26 1.04
C ALA A 75 5.13 38.84 1.63
N LYS A 76 5.85 38.73 2.75
CA LYS A 76 6.03 37.46 3.46
C LYS A 76 4.71 36.88 3.95
N GLU A 77 3.83 37.70 4.55
CA GLU A 77 2.51 37.26 5.00
C GLU A 77 1.69 36.67 3.85
N VAL A 78 1.62 37.36 2.70
CA VAL A 78 0.90 36.88 1.52
C VAL A 78 1.46 35.56 1.01
N LEU A 79 2.79 35.42 0.92
CA LEU A 79 3.42 34.18 0.49
C LEU A 79 3.20 33.04 1.48
N TYR A 80 3.21 33.32 2.78
CA TYR A 80 2.94 32.32 3.81
C TYR A 80 1.49 31.82 3.74
N ILE A 81 0.52 32.72 3.55
CA ILE A 81 -0.88 32.36 3.33
C ILE A 81 -0.99 31.49 2.07
N ALA A 82 -0.36 31.90 0.97
CA ALA A 82 -0.40 31.16 -0.29
C ALA A 82 0.20 29.75 -0.16
N LEU A 83 1.35 29.60 0.50
CA LEU A 83 1.96 28.30 0.78
C LEU A 83 1.06 27.42 1.65
N SER A 84 0.38 28.02 2.63
CA SER A 84 -0.56 27.31 3.51
C SER A 84 -1.81 26.80 2.80
N THR A 85 -2.05 27.22 1.55
CA THR A 85 -3.15 26.71 0.72
C THR A 85 -2.80 25.45 -0.07
N PHE A 86 -1.53 25.03 -0.06
CA PHE A 86 -1.11 23.85 -0.79
C PHE A 86 -1.69 22.63 -0.10
N THR A 87 -2.33 21.76 -0.86
CA THR A 87 -2.87 20.51 -0.33
C THR A 87 -1.87 19.39 -0.58
N GLU A 88 -1.52 18.68 0.49
CA GLU A 88 -0.69 17.48 0.42
C GLU A 88 -1.58 16.26 0.49
N VAL A 89 -1.54 15.42 -0.54
CA VAL A 89 -2.26 14.15 -0.60
C VAL A 89 -1.23 13.04 -0.67
N THR A 90 -1.27 12.12 0.29
CA THR A 90 -0.41 10.93 0.29
C THR A 90 -1.24 9.70 -0.05
N GLN A 91 -0.84 9.02 -1.12
CA GLN A 91 -1.39 7.73 -1.51
C GLN A 91 -0.46 6.62 -1.00
N VAL A 92 -1.03 5.67 -0.25
CA VAL A 92 -0.31 4.50 0.28
C VAL A 92 -0.52 3.30 -0.64
N VAL A 93 0.58 2.68 -1.09
CA VAL A 93 0.57 1.48 -1.92
C VAL A 93 1.24 0.32 -1.17
N PRO A 94 0.48 -0.65 -0.64
CA PRO A 94 1.04 -1.78 0.09
C PRO A 94 1.90 -2.67 -0.81
N ILE A 95 3.17 -2.83 -0.45
CA ILE A 95 4.13 -3.66 -1.19
C ILE A 95 3.69 -5.14 -1.24
N PRO A 96 3.20 -5.77 -0.16
CA PRO A 96 2.85 -7.20 -0.19
C PRO A 96 1.73 -7.55 -1.19
N LEU A 97 0.89 -6.59 -1.56
CA LEU A 97 -0.12 -6.79 -2.61
C LEU A 97 0.46 -6.75 -4.02
N LEU A 98 1.51 -5.95 -4.22
CA LEU A 98 2.28 -5.95 -5.46
C LEU A 98 3.01 -7.29 -5.59
N GLU A 99 3.68 -7.73 -4.52
CA GLU A 99 4.36 -9.03 -4.47
C GLU A 99 3.41 -10.19 -4.76
N SER A 100 2.23 -10.22 -4.11
CA SER A 100 1.21 -11.23 -4.37
C SER A 100 0.78 -11.23 -5.84
N THR A 101 0.58 -10.04 -6.44
CA THR A 101 0.23 -9.90 -7.86
C THR A 101 1.31 -10.50 -8.76
N ASP A 102 2.57 -10.16 -8.49
CA ASP A 102 3.72 -10.59 -9.30
C ASP A 102 3.97 -12.10 -9.18
N LEU A 103 3.82 -12.65 -7.97
CA LEU A 103 3.91 -14.08 -7.70
C LEU A 103 2.80 -14.86 -8.40
N ILE A 104 1.55 -14.38 -8.40
CA ILE A 104 0.44 -14.99 -9.15
C ILE A 104 0.72 -14.94 -10.66
N ALA A 105 1.24 -13.82 -11.17
CA ALA A 105 1.63 -13.71 -12.57
C ALA A 105 2.77 -14.67 -12.94
N ALA A 106 3.78 -14.82 -12.07
CA ALA A 106 4.86 -15.78 -12.25
C ALA A 106 4.36 -17.23 -12.22
N ALA A 107 3.48 -17.57 -11.27
CA ALA A 107 2.84 -18.88 -11.17
C ALA A 107 2.10 -19.24 -12.46
N SER A 108 1.32 -18.30 -13.00
CA SER A 108 0.56 -18.47 -14.25
C SER A 108 1.46 -18.81 -15.45
N ARG A 109 2.65 -18.22 -15.53
CA ARG A 109 3.60 -18.47 -16.64
C ARG A 109 4.28 -19.84 -16.57
N VAL A 110 4.52 -20.36 -15.35
CA VAL A 110 5.27 -21.60 -15.16
C VAL A 110 4.38 -22.82 -14.94
N ALA A 111 3.10 -22.65 -14.61
CA ALA A 111 2.17 -23.73 -14.26
C ALA A 111 2.09 -24.89 -15.26
N LYS A 112 2.25 -24.63 -16.57
CA LYS A 112 2.24 -25.67 -17.62
C LYS A 112 3.52 -26.51 -17.67
N LYS A 113 4.66 -25.93 -17.26
CA LYS A 113 6.00 -26.54 -17.39
C LYS A 113 6.53 -27.09 -16.06
N ASP A 114 6.25 -26.38 -14.98
CA ASP A 114 6.77 -26.64 -13.65
C ASP A 114 5.69 -26.35 -12.61
N LYS A 115 4.92 -27.41 -12.31
CA LYS A 115 3.80 -27.36 -11.37
C LYS A 115 4.25 -27.07 -9.95
N GLU A 116 5.38 -27.63 -9.53
CA GLU A 116 5.91 -27.43 -8.18
C GLU A 116 6.34 -25.98 -7.96
N ARG A 117 7.03 -25.39 -8.93
CA ARG A 117 7.41 -23.98 -8.86
C ARG A 117 6.20 -23.05 -8.91
N ALA A 118 5.17 -23.37 -9.71
CA ALA A 118 3.93 -22.61 -9.70
C ALA A 118 3.23 -22.63 -8.34
N ILE A 119 3.20 -23.79 -7.67
CA ILE A 119 2.64 -23.94 -6.33
C ILE A 119 3.43 -23.10 -5.32
N LYS A 120 4.78 -23.13 -5.37
CA LYS A 120 5.63 -22.31 -4.49
C LYS A 120 5.38 -20.81 -4.66
N TYR A 121 5.17 -20.34 -5.90
CA TYR A 121 4.81 -18.95 -6.13
C TYR A 121 3.43 -18.60 -5.57
N LEU A 122 2.45 -19.51 -5.69
CA LEU A 122 1.12 -19.33 -5.09
C LEU A 122 1.16 -19.34 -3.56
N ASP A 123 2.02 -20.17 -2.95
CA ASP A 123 2.24 -20.17 -1.50
C ASP A 123 2.84 -18.84 -1.03
N GLY A 124 3.86 -18.33 -1.75
CA GLY A 124 4.42 -17.00 -1.48
C GLY A 124 3.40 -15.88 -1.68
N ALA A 125 2.56 -15.97 -2.72
CA ALA A 125 1.50 -14.99 -2.95
C ALA A 125 0.47 -14.97 -1.83
N SER A 126 0.18 -16.15 -1.25
CA SER A 126 -0.67 -16.27 -0.06
C SER A 126 0.00 -15.63 1.16
N ASP A 127 1.27 -15.94 1.43
CA ASP A 127 1.98 -15.34 2.57
C ASP A 127 2.05 -13.81 2.46
N ALA A 128 2.28 -13.27 1.27
CA ALA A 128 2.26 -11.82 1.04
C ALA A 128 0.88 -11.19 1.30
N LEU A 129 -0.22 -11.89 0.98
CA LEU A 129 -1.57 -11.45 1.38
C LEU A 129 -1.76 -11.49 2.91
N ASP A 130 -1.25 -12.53 3.58
CA ASP A 130 -1.30 -12.63 5.04
C ASP A 130 -0.49 -11.50 5.70
N VAL A 131 0.68 -11.14 5.16
CA VAL A 131 1.45 -9.97 5.58
C VAL A 131 0.61 -8.70 5.42
N ALA A 132 -0.03 -8.51 4.26
CA ALA A 132 -0.85 -7.34 4.02
C ALA A 132 -2.02 -7.21 5.02
N GLU A 133 -2.72 -8.32 5.26
CA GLU A 133 -3.83 -8.38 6.21
C GLU A 133 -3.38 -8.10 7.64
N LYS A 134 -2.28 -8.70 8.08
CA LYS A 134 -1.74 -8.53 9.44
C LYS A 134 -1.20 -7.13 9.71
N LEU A 135 -0.61 -6.49 8.70
CA LEU A 135 -0.19 -5.08 8.78
C LEU A 135 -1.38 -4.11 8.75
N GLY A 136 -2.60 -4.60 8.52
CA GLY A 136 -3.82 -3.81 8.63
C GLY A 136 -4.21 -3.09 7.33
N TYR A 137 -3.65 -3.48 6.19
CA TYR A 137 -4.05 -2.92 4.90
C TYR A 137 -5.44 -3.44 4.51
N VAL A 138 -6.47 -2.59 4.58
CA VAL A 138 -7.88 -3.00 4.39
C VAL A 138 -8.51 -2.42 3.13
N SER A 139 -9.18 -3.27 2.36
CA SER A 139 -9.92 -2.86 1.15
C SER A 139 -11.40 -2.66 1.43
N LYS A 140 -12.01 -1.69 0.73
CA LYS A 140 -13.47 -1.51 0.67
C LYS A 140 -14.13 -2.41 -0.39
N SER A 141 -13.39 -3.36 -0.95
CA SER A 141 -13.93 -4.36 -1.88
C SER A 141 -14.85 -5.35 -1.18
N GLU A 142 -15.79 -5.93 -1.95
CA GLU A 142 -16.53 -7.12 -1.53
C GLU A 142 -15.59 -8.34 -1.48
N THR A 143 -14.54 -8.32 -2.31
CA THR A 143 -13.45 -9.29 -2.23
C THR A 143 -12.67 -9.05 -0.93
N THR A 144 -12.55 -10.08 -0.10
CA THR A 144 -11.76 -10.05 1.13
C THR A 144 -10.47 -10.85 0.96
N TYR A 145 -9.52 -10.71 1.89
CA TYR A 145 -8.34 -11.57 1.95
C TYR A 145 -8.72 -13.05 1.94
N LYS A 146 -9.73 -13.43 2.72
CA LYS A 146 -10.27 -14.80 2.73
C LYS A 146 -10.68 -15.29 1.34
N VAL A 147 -11.40 -14.46 0.56
CA VAL A 147 -11.80 -14.81 -0.81
C VAL A 147 -10.57 -14.99 -1.70
N LEU A 148 -9.56 -14.12 -1.59
CA LEU A 148 -8.32 -14.25 -2.35
C LEU A 148 -7.56 -15.54 -2.02
N HIS A 149 -7.44 -15.90 -0.73
CA HIS A 149 -6.82 -17.16 -0.31
C HIS A 149 -7.61 -18.38 -0.82
N GLU A 150 -8.94 -18.33 -0.83
CA GLU A 150 -9.77 -19.40 -1.36
C GLU A 150 -9.54 -19.59 -2.88
N GLU A 151 -9.44 -18.50 -3.64
CA GLU A 151 -9.13 -18.57 -5.07
C GLU A 151 -7.72 -19.10 -5.33
N ILE A 152 -6.72 -18.66 -4.57
CA ILE A 152 -5.36 -19.22 -4.64
C ILE A 152 -5.40 -20.74 -4.40
N LYS A 153 -6.12 -21.20 -3.37
CA LYS A 153 -6.28 -22.64 -3.07
C LYS A 153 -6.98 -23.40 -4.20
N LYS A 154 -7.97 -22.80 -4.86
CA LYS A 154 -8.62 -23.41 -6.03
C LYS A 154 -7.62 -23.58 -7.18
N VAL A 155 -6.84 -22.54 -7.49
CA VAL A 155 -5.80 -22.59 -8.54
C VAL A 155 -4.76 -23.66 -8.21
N GLN A 156 -4.29 -23.74 -6.96
CA GLN A 156 -3.34 -24.76 -6.52
C GLN A 156 -3.88 -26.19 -6.70
N LYS A 157 -5.15 -26.43 -6.37
CA LYS A 157 -5.81 -27.73 -6.58
C LYS A 157 -5.86 -28.09 -8.06
N GLU A 158 -6.18 -27.14 -8.91
CA GLU A 158 -6.27 -27.36 -10.36
C GLU A 158 -4.91 -27.69 -10.98
N ILE A 159 -3.86 -26.97 -10.59
CA ILE A 159 -2.48 -27.24 -11.04
C ILE A 159 -2.05 -28.65 -10.67
N ARG A 160 -2.39 -29.12 -9.45
CA ARG A 160 -2.11 -30.49 -9.00
C ARG A 160 -2.94 -31.53 -9.76
N GLY A 161 -4.10 -31.13 -10.29
CA GLY A 161 -4.96 -31.94 -11.12
C GLY A 161 -4.45 -32.15 -12.55
N LYS A 162 -5.34 -32.63 -13.41
CA LYS A 162 -5.06 -32.89 -14.83
C LYS A 162 -5.50 -31.76 -15.77
N ASN A 163 -6.29 -30.79 -15.31
CA ASN A 163 -6.82 -29.75 -16.21
C ASN A 163 -5.95 -28.50 -16.23
N GLU A 164 -6.22 -27.63 -17.21
CA GLU A 164 -5.55 -26.35 -17.36
C GLU A 164 -6.15 -25.30 -16.43
N ALA A 165 -5.31 -24.65 -15.62
CA ALA A 165 -5.72 -23.66 -14.63
C ALA A 165 -5.82 -22.22 -15.18
N GLU A 166 -5.73 -22.00 -16.51
CA GLU A 166 -5.61 -20.67 -17.11
C GLU A 166 -6.77 -19.74 -16.75
N LYS A 167 -8.02 -20.20 -16.88
CA LYS A 167 -9.21 -19.42 -16.52
C LYS A 167 -9.21 -19.02 -15.04
N LEU A 168 -8.81 -19.93 -14.15
CA LEU A 168 -8.74 -19.65 -12.71
C LEU A 168 -7.67 -18.59 -12.39
N PHE A 169 -6.55 -18.59 -13.11
CA PHE A 169 -5.55 -17.53 -12.97
C PHE A 169 -6.09 -16.17 -13.39
N ASP A 170 -6.86 -16.10 -14.46
CA ASP A 170 -7.44 -14.84 -14.94
C ASP A 170 -8.50 -14.30 -13.98
N GLU A 171 -9.36 -15.17 -13.44
CA GLU A 171 -10.32 -14.82 -12.39
C GLU A 171 -9.63 -14.31 -11.11
N LEU A 172 -8.58 -15.00 -10.65
CA LEU A 172 -7.80 -14.59 -9.48
C LEU A 172 -7.13 -13.22 -9.70
N LYS A 173 -6.51 -13.00 -10.86
CA LYS A 173 -5.89 -11.71 -11.21
C LYS A 173 -6.93 -10.59 -11.26
N ALA A 174 -8.12 -10.85 -11.81
CA ALA A 174 -9.21 -9.88 -11.86
C ALA A 174 -9.69 -9.48 -10.46
N LYS A 175 -9.92 -10.43 -9.57
CA LYS A 175 -10.31 -10.16 -8.17
C LYS A 175 -9.24 -9.38 -7.41
N LEU A 176 -7.96 -9.75 -7.57
CA LEU A 176 -6.87 -9.03 -6.93
C LEU A 176 -6.72 -7.60 -7.49
N LYS A 177 -6.96 -7.40 -8.78
CA LYS A 177 -6.98 -6.06 -9.39
C LYS A 177 -8.10 -5.21 -8.79
N GLU A 178 -9.32 -5.73 -8.72
CA GLU A 178 -10.46 -5.02 -8.11
C GLU A 178 -10.18 -4.68 -6.63
N PHE A 179 -9.64 -5.64 -5.87
CA PHE A 179 -9.25 -5.46 -4.47
C PHE A 179 -8.31 -4.27 -4.29
N LYS A 180 -7.27 -4.19 -5.12
CA LYS A 180 -6.27 -3.10 -5.12
C LYS A 180 -6.88 -1.77 -5.56
N GLU A 181 -7.68 -1.75 -6.63
CA GLU A 181 -8.31 -0.52 -7.11
C GLU A 181 -9.18 0.12 -6.03
N LYS A 182 -9.97 -0.69 -5.29
CA LYS A 182 -10.80 -0.21 -4.18
C LYS A 182 -10.01 0.16 -2.91
N MET A 183 -8.74 -0.21 -2.82
CA MET A 183 -7.81 0.31 -1.79
C MET A 183 -7.27 1.68 -2.18
N PHE A 184 -6.88 1.85 -3.45
CA PHE A 184 -6.23 3.07 -3.94
C PHE A 184 -7.20 4.17 -4.34
N SER A 185 -8.49 3.86 -4.51
CA SER A 185 -9.50 4.81 -4.97
C SER A 185 -9.95 5.82 -3.91
N GLU A 186 -9.40 5.82 -2.69
CA GLU A 186 -9.63 6.90 -1.73
C GLU A 186 -8.90 8.18 -2.17
N LYS A 187 -9.50 8.87 -3.14
CA LYS A 187 -9.45 10.32 -3.20
C LYS A 187 -10.43 10.85 -2.15
N LYS A 188 -9.91 11.38 -1.06
CA LYS A 188 -10.58 12.45 -0.30
C LYS A 188 -9.67 13.65 -0.26
#